data_AF-A0A2T3WCY4-F1
#
_entry.id   AF-A0A2T3WCY4-F1
#
_cell.length_a   1.000
_cell.length_b   1.000
_cell.length_c   1.000
_cell.angle_alpha   90.00
_cell.angle_beta   90.00
_cell.angle_gamma   90.00
#
_symmetry.space_group_name_H-M   'P 1'
#
loop_
_entity.id
_entity.type
_entity.pdbx_description
1 polymer ?
#
loop_
_entity_poly.entity_id
_entity_poly.type
_entity_poly.pdbx_seq_one_letter_code
_entity_poly.pdbx_strand_id
1 'polypeptide(L)'
;MKRALTLIALILPCAASAGSGSVSLTFRVSVQAVCQLHSQSAERVTLRCTRDFVPADPHALPELMGKLPMASLRLSGTAPYSGGGTLNTYVVERPSDTGELIFY
;
A
#
# COMPACT_ATOMS: atom_id res chain seq x y z
N MET A 1 -25.45 24.72 -82.76
CA MET A 1 -24.29 23.88 -83.12
C MET A 1 -23.25 23.98 -82.00
N LYS A 2 -22.79 22.81 -81.52
CA LYS A 2 -21.54 22.47 -80.81
C LYS A 2 -20.74 23.55 -80.04
N ARG A 3 -20.60 23.24 -78.75
CA ARG A 3 -19.36 23.17 -77.93
C ARG A 3 -18.65 24.47 -77.55
N ALA A 4 -18.61 24.72 -76.25
CA ALA A 4 -17.42 25.21 -75.56
C ALA A 4 -17.19 24.37 -74.30
N LEU A 5 -16.14 23.53 -74.33
CA LEU A 5 -15.38 23.08 -73.16
C LEU A 5 -14.79 24.36 -72.50
N THR A 6 -14.56 24.47 -71.20
CA THR A 6 -13.45 23.84 -70.46
C THR A 6 -13.43 24.38 -69.00
N LEU A 7 -12.72 23.67 -68.10
CA LEU A 7 -12.03 24.16 -66.88
C LEU A 7 -12.95 24.52 -65.67
N ILE A 8 -12.69 24.22 -64.40
CA ILE A 8 -11.48 24.08 -63.58
C ILE A 8 -11.74 23.03 -62.47
N ALA A 9 -10.73 22.22 -62.14
CA ALA A 9 -10.72 21.36 -60.96
C ALA A 9 -10.57 22.18 -59.67
N LEU A 10 -11.52 22.06 -58.74
CA LEU A 10 -11.37 22.53 -57.36
C LEU A 10 -11.24 21.32 -56.43
N ILE A 11 -9.98 20.94 -56.27
CA ILE A 11 -9.41 20.26 -55.10
C ILE A 11 -9.92 20.97 -53.85
N LEU A 12 -10.90 20.36 -53.16
CA LEU A 12 -11.37 20.85 -51.87
C LEU A 12 -10.49 20.24 -50.78
N PRO A 13 -9.86 21.06 -49.92
CA PRO A 13 -8.79 20.62 -49.04
C PRO A 13 -9.31 19.74 -47.91
N CYS A 14 -8.48 18.77 -47.55
CA CYS A 14 -8.55 17.99 -46.32
C CYS A 14 -8.80 18.91 -45.11
N ALA A 15 -9.99 18.84 -44.53
CA ALA A 15 -10.22 19.27 -43.16
C ALA A 15 -10.22 18.02 -42.28
N ALA A 16 -9.04 17.43 -42.06
CA ALA A 16 -8.85 16.55 -40.93
C ALA A 16 -8.96 17.42 -39.68
N SER A 17 -10.16 17.51 -39.11
CA SER A 17 -10.35 18.07 -37.78
C SER A 17 -9.66 17.13 -36.79
N ALA A 18 -8.39 17.41 -36.51
CA ALA A 18 -7.70 16.87 -35.36
C ALA A 18 -8.38 17.46 -34.11
N GLY A 19 -9.42 16.79 -33.64
CA GLY A 19 -10.07 17.13 -32.39
C GLY A 19 -9.11 16.85 -31.24
N SER A 20 -8.52 17.89 -30.65
CA SER A 20 -7.85 17.77 -29.37
C SER A 20 -8.92 17.71 -28.28
N GLY A 21 -9.35 16.50 -27.90
CA GLY A 21 -10.20 16.28 -26.73
C GLY A 21 -9.34 16.15 -25.48
N SER A 22 -9.58 16.97 -24.46
CA SER A 22 -9.01 16.75 -23.13
C SER A 22 -9.97 15.87 -22.31
N VAL A 23 -9.43 14.78 -21.75
CA VAL A 23 -10.17 13.89 -20.85
C VAL A 23 -9.73 14.21 -19.43
N SER A 24 -10.62 14.81 -18.64
CA SER A 24 -10.40 15.00 -17.20
C SER A 24 -10.92 13.79 -16.44
N LEU A 25 -9.99 13.02 -15.86
CA LEU A 25 -10.29 11.92 -14.94
C LEU A 25 -10.10 12.41 -13.51
N THR A 26 -11.09 12.17 -12.65
CA THR A 26 -10.97 12.45 -11.22
C THR A 26 -10.41 11.22 -10.53
N PHE A 27 -9.20 11.32 -9.99
CA PHE A 27 -8.60 10.30 -9.15
C PHE A 27 -8.80 10.64 -7.68
N ARG A 28 -9.09 9.63 -6.86
CA ARG A 28 -9.11 9.75 -5.40
C ARG A 28 -7.90 9.02 -4.84
N VAL A 29 -7.15 9.70 -3.97
CA VAL A 29 -6.00 9.13 -3.27
C VAL A 29 -6.41 8.96 -1.81
N SER A 30 -6.31 7.72 -1.31
CA SER A 30 -6.50 7.42 0.11
C SER A 30 -5.17 6.99 0.73
N VAL A 31 -4.81 7.61 1.85
CA VAL A 31 -3.64 7.21 2.64
C VAL A 31 -4.08 6.11 3.62
N GLN A 32 -3.41 4.97 3.58
CA GLN A 32 -3.63 3.87 4.52
C GLN A 32 -2.49 3.82 5.53
N ALA A 33 -2.83 3.56 6.79
CA ALA A 33 -1.85 3.28 7.82
C ALA A 33 -1.31 1.86 7.64
N VAL A 34 0.01 1.70 7.61
CA VAL A 34 0.68 0.41 7.34
C VAL A 34 1.87 0.23 8.28
N CYS A 35 2.21 -1.02 8.58
CA CYS A 35 3.41 -1.37 9.34
C CYS A 35 4.30 -2.39 8.62
N GLN A 36 5.60 -2.22 8.72
CA GLN A 36 6.60 -3.13 8.16
C GLN A 36 7.43 -3.73 9.27
N LEU A 37 7.84 -4.99 9.11
CA LEU A 37 8.79 -5.62 10.03
C LEU A 37 10.12 -4.89 9.94
N HIS A 38 10.57 -4.30 11.05
CA HIS A 38 11.84 -3.60 11.13
C HIS A 38 12.95 -4.52 11.66
N SER A 39 12.67 -5.22 12.75
CA SER A 39 13.57 -6.23 13.30
C SER A 39 12.78 -7.29 14.07
N GLN A 40 13.37 -8.47 14.20
CA GLN A 40 12.78 -9.61 14.88
C GLN A 40 13.85 -10.42 15.60
N SER A 41 13.58 -10.78 16.84
CA SER A 41 14.34 -11.75 17.63
C SER A 41 13.38 -12.73 18.31
N ALA A 42 13.91 -13.70 19.06
CA ALA A 42 13.11 -14.66 19.81
C ALA A 42 12.25 -14.01 20.92
N GLU A 43 12.63 -12.82 21.39
CA GLU A 43 12.01 -12.16 22.55
C GLU A 43 11.28 -10.87 22.17
N ARG A 44 11.63 -10.26 21.02
CA ARG A 44 11.10 -8.96 20.61
C ARG A 44 10.84 -8.89 19.11
N VAL A 45 9.83 -8.10 18.77
CA VAL A 45 9.50 -7.70 17.40
C VAL A 45 9.42 -6.18 17.38
N THR A 46 10.12 -5.55 16.44
CA THR A 46 9.96 -4.11 16.19
C THR A 46 9.34 -3.90 14.82
N LEU A 47 8.27 -3.13 14.79
CA LEU A 47 7.55 -2.74 13.59
C LEU A 47 7.79 -1.27 13.31
N ARG A 48 8.06 -0.93 12.06
CA ARG A 48 8.05 0.44 11.57
C ARG A 48 6.70 0.73 10.92
N CYS A 49 5.92 1.58 11.55
CA CYS A 49 4.60 1.98 11.11
C CYS A 49 4.59 3.40 10.53
N THR A 50 3.52 3.72 9.81
CA THR A 50 3.18 5.11 9.48
C THR A 50 3.14 5.97 10.75
N ARG A 51 3.34 7.28 10.60
CA ARG A 51 3.46 8.20 11.73
C ARG A 51 2.24 8.09 12.64
N ASP A 52 2.51 8.00 13.94
CA ASP A 52 1.55 7.89 15.05
C ASP A 52 0.61 6.67 14.97
N PHE A 53 0.89 5.70 14.09
CA PHE A 53 0.12 4.48 14.01
C PHE A 53 0.69 3.41 14.93
N VAL A 54 -0.17 2.89 15.81
CA VAL A 54 0.12 1.76 16.70
C VAL A 54 -0.99 0.73 16.51
N PRO A 55 -0.71 -0.43 15.88
CA PRO A 55 -1.74 -1.43 15.64
C PRO A 55 -2.15 -2.10 16.96
N ALA A 56 -3.46 -2.25 17.16
CA ALA A 56 -4.03 -2.96 18.30
C ALA A 56 -3.70 -4.45 18.25
N ASP A 57 -3.74 -5.05 17.05
CA ASP A 57 -3.30 -6.40 16.79
C ASP A 57 -2.35 -6.43 15.56
N PRO A 58 -1.04 -6.60 15.77
CA PRO A 58 -0.08 -6.75 14.68
C PRO A 58 -0.35 -7.93 13.73
N HIS A 59 -0.99 -9.00 14.22
CA HIS A 59 -1.27 -10.20 13.41
C HIS A 59 -2.41 -9.99 12.43
N ALA A 60 -3.30 -9.02 12.70
CA ALA A 60 -4.37 -8.64 11.79
C ALA A 60 -3.88 -7.80 10.59
N LEU A 61 -2.62 -7.36 10.59
CA LEU A 61 -2.08 -6.53 9.50
C LEU A 61 -1.71 -7.40 8.29
N PRO A 62 -2.32 -7.19 7.11
CA PRO A 62 -2.11 -8.03 5.94
C PRO A 62 -0.65 -7.99 5.46
N GLU A 63 0.03 -6.85 5.57
CA GLU A 63 1.44 -6.73 5.17
C GLU A 63 2.45 -7.50 6.06
N LEU A 64 2.01 -7.95 7.24
CA LEU A 64 2.80 -8.72 8.21
C LEU A 64 2.44 -10.21 8.26
N MET A 65 1.44 -10.64 7.49
CA MET A 65 0.96 -12.02 7.50
C MET A 65 2.08 -13.01 7.19
N GLY A 66 2.28 -13.99 8.08
CA GLY A 66 3.34 -15.00 7.98
C GLY A 66 4.76 -14.52 8.32
N LYS A 67 4.96 -13.25 8.69
CA LYS A 67 6.28 -12.69 9.08
C LYS A 67 6.48 -12.60 10.59
N LEU A 68 5.39 -12.60 11.35
CA LEU A 68 5.41 -12.49 12.81
C LEU A 68 5.50 -13.87 13.46
N PRO A 69 6.09 -13.98 14.66
CA PRO A 69 6.12 -15.24 15.39
C PRO A 69 4.69 -15.65 15.80
N MET A 70 4.40 -16.96 15.82
CA MET A 70 3.12 -17.51 16.27
C MET A 70 2.99 -17.47 17.80
N ALA A 71 3.11 -16.29 18.39
CA ALA A 71 3.03 -16.03 19.81
C ALA A 71 2.30 -14.71 20.04
N SER A 72 1.79 -14.48 21.26
CA SER A 72 1.17 -13.19 21.57
C SER A 72 2.24 -12.10 21.60
N LEU A 73 1.87 -10.93 21.09
CA LEU A 73 2.74 -9.77 21.01
C LEU A 73 2.18 -8.68 21.92
N ARG A 74 2.91 -8.35 22.99
CA ARG A 74 2.53 -7.27 23.89
C ARG A 74 3.37 -6.04 23.61
N LEU A 75 2.72 -4.90 23.37
CA LEU A 75 3.41 -3.64 23.15
C LEU A 75 4.24 -3.28 24.40
N SER A 76 5.53 -3.03 24.18
CA SER A 76 6.49 -2.66 25.22
C SER A 76 7.01 -1.24 25.07
N GLY A 77 6.86 -0.61 23.91
CA GLY A 77 7.26 0.78 23.73
C GLY A 77 7.05 1.29 22.31
N THR A 78 6.96 2.60 22.20
CA THR A 78 6.77 3.32 20.93
C THR A 78 7.75 4.49 20.87
N ALA A 79 8.39 4.69 19.71
CA ALA A 79 9.36 5.76 19.49
C ALA A 79 9.26 6.34 18.07
N PRO A 80 9.62 7.61 17.84
CA PRO A 80 9.72 8.15 16.49
C PRO A 80 10.87 7.49 15.71
N TYR A 81 10.67 7.25 14.41
CA TYR A 81 11.74 6.78 13.53
C TYR A 81 12.39 7.94 12.78
N SER A 82 13.72 7.98 12.72
CA SER A 82 14.49 9.06 12.06
C SER A 82 14.17 9.21 10.57
N GLY A 83 13.88 8.10 9.87
CA GLY A 83 13.42 8.10 8.48
C GLY A 83 11.93 8.41 8.30
N GLY A 84 11.25 8.87 9.35
CA GLY A 84 9.81 9.09 9.39
C GLY A 84 8.99 7.85 9.76
N GLY A 85 7.88 8.09 10.46
CA GLY A 85 7.01 7.05 11.00
C GLY A 85 7.26 6.79 12.48
N THR A 86 6.77 5.64 12.93
CA THR A 86 6.76 5.24 14.35
C THR A 86 7.31 3.82 14.48
N LEU A 87 8.29 3.61 15.36
CA LEU A 87 8.73 2.29 15.77
C LEU A 87 7.88 1.80 16.95
N ASN A 88 7.18 0.69 16.75
CA ASN A 88 6.45 -0.01 17.81
C ASN A 88 7.21 -1.30 18.15
N THR A 89 7.62 -1.43 19.41
CA THR A 89 8.36 -2.60 19.90
C THR A 89 7.44 -3.45 20.76
N TYR A 90 7.39 -4.73 20.44
CA TYR A 90 6.57 -5.74 21.09
C TYR A 90 7.46 -6.79 21.74
N VAL A 91 7.06 -7.27 22.91
CA VAL A 91 7.62 -8.45 23.56
C VAL A 91 6.85 -9.67 23.09
N VAL A 92 7.59 -10.73 22.77
CA VAL A 92 7.05 -12.03 22.38
C VAL A 92 6.70 -12.79 23.66
N GLU A 93 5.41 -12.95 23.91
CA GLU A 93 4.88 -13.73 25.02
C GLU A 93 4.68 -15.16 24.53
N ARG A 94 5.66 -16.02 24.83
CA ARG A 94 5.49 -17.45 24.63
C ARG A 94 4.47 -17.96 25.64
N PRO A 95 3.51 -18.83 25.24
CA PRO A 95 2.74 -19.58 26.23
C PRO A 95 3.75 -20.29 27.12
N SER A 96 3.72 -20.01 28.42
CA SER A 96 4.51 -20.77 29.37
C SER A 96 4.06 -22.22 29.26
N ASP A 97 5.02 -23.13 29.08
CA ASP A 97 4.83 -24.58 29.09
C ASP A 97 4.49 -25.04 30.53
N THR A 98 3.44 -24.46 31.11
CA THR A 98 2.80 -24.93 32.34
C THR A 98 1.67 -25.87 31.95
N GLY A 99 1.95 -26.74 30.98
CA GLY A 99 1.16 -27.93 30.72
C GLY A 99 1.62 -29.00 31.71
N GLU A 100 1.01 -29.00 32.88
CA GLU A 100 0.99 -30.14 33.78
C GLU A 100 0.74 -31.41 32.95
N LEU A 101 1.76 -32.25 32.82
CA LEU A 101 1.63 -33.57 32.21
C LEU A 101 0.80 -34.43 33.17
N ILE A 102 -0.53 -34.37 33.04
CA ILE A 102 -1.42 -35.32 33.70
C ILE A 102 -1.32 -36.64 32.94
N PHE A 103 -0.52 -37.56 33.48
CA PHE A 103 -0.53 -38.96 33.08
C PHE A 103 -1.81 -39.60 33.65
N TYR A 104 -2.70 -40.06 32.76
CA TYR A 104 -3.80 -40.97 33.10
C TYR A 104 -3.33 -42.42 33.09
#